data_AF-A0A1M6Q1R1-F1
#
_entry.id   AF-A0A1M6Q1R1-F1
#
_cell.length_a   1.000
_cell.length_b   1.000
_cell.length_c   1.000
_cell.angle_alpha   90.00
_cell.angle_beta   90.00
_cell.angle_gamma   90.00
#
_symmetry.space_group_name_H-M   'P 1'
#
loop_
_entity.id
_entity.type
_entity.pdbx_description
1 polymer ?
#
loop_
_entity_poly.entity_id
_entity_poly.type
_entity_poly.pdbx_seq_one_letter_code
_entity_poly.pdbx_strand_id
1 'polypeptide(L)' 'MANIIIKSEERRKHEAYVLDSFKKKGCNVSRSDREAAECIAARSREVYKKLKKMEGEI' A
#
# COMPACT_ATOMS: atom_id res chain seq x y z
N MET A 1 -15.59 -11.61 -21.40
CA MET A 1 -16.08 -10.54 -20.51
C MET A 1 -14.92 -10.15 -19.61
N ALA A 2 -14.45 -8.90 -19.66
CA ALA A 2 -13.24 -8.50 -18.93
C ALA A 2 -13.55 -8.28 -17.44
N ASN A 3 -12.93 -9.06 -16.55
CA ASN A 3 -13.01 -8.85 -15.11
C ASN A 3 -12.12 -7.66 -14.71
N ILE A 4 -12.65 -6.45 -14.84
CA ILE A 4 -11.96 -5.23 -14.40
C ILE A 4 -12.08 -5.15 -12.88
N ILE A 5 -11.05 -5.62 -12.16
CA ILE A 5 -10.96 -5.47 -10.70
C ILE A 5 -10.46 -4.05 -10.42
N ILE A 6 -11.39 -3.14 -10.15
CA ILE A 6 -11.06 -1.76 -9.78
C ILE A 6 -10.50 -1.77 -8.36
N LYS A 7 -9.25 -1.31 -8.18
CA LYS A 7 -8.68 -1.09 -6.84
C LYS A 7 -9.58 -0.13 -6.06
N SER A 8 -9.94 -0.50 -4.83
CA SER A 8 -10.71 0.38 -3.94
C SER A 8 -9.94 1.68 -3.67
N GLU A 9 -10.68 2.75 -3.42
CA GLU A 9 -10.10 4.07 -3.13
C GLU A 9 -9.21 4.04 -1.88
N GLU A 10 -9.56 3.26 -0.87
CA GLU A 10 -8.73 3.06 0.33
C GLU A 10 -7.36 2.46 -0.01
N ARG A 11 -7.32 1.49 -0.93
CA ARG A 11 -6.06 0.87 -1.37
C ARG A 11 -5.20 1.88 -2.10
N ARG A 12 -5.78 2.71 -2.97
CA ARG A 12 -5.03 3.77 -3.68
C ARG A 12 -4.45 4.81 -2.73
N LYS A 13 -5.23 5.26 -1.73
CA LYS A 13 -4.77 6.21 -0.73
C LYS A 13 -3.59 5.66 0.09
N HIS A 14 -3.68 4.38 0.49
CA HIS A 14 -2.60 3.74 1.23
C HIS A 14 -1.34 3.54 0.38
N GLU A 15 -1.47 3.12 -0.88
CA GLU A 15 -0.35 3.04 -1.83
C GLU A 15 0.33 4.41 -2.03
N ALA A 16 -0.47 5.49 -2.16
CA ALA A 16 0.05 6.86 -2.27
C ALA A 16 0.76 7.33 -0.99
N TYR A 17 0.23 6.99 0.18
CA TYR A 17 0.87 7.29 1.47
C TYR A 17 2.22 6.59 1.63
N VAL A 18 2.29 5.31 1.29
CA VAL A 18 3.54 4.54 1.28
C VAL A 18 4.54 5.17 0.32
N LEU A 19 4.11 5.51 -0.89
CA LEU A 19 4.95 6.15 -1.88
C LEU A 19 5.51 7.51 -1.39
N ASP A 20 4.69 8.35 -0.78
CA ASP A 20 5.11 9.65 -0.19
C ASP A 20 6.08 9.44 0.99
N SER A 21 5.89 8.39 1.78
CA SER A 21 6.76 8.09 2.93
C SER A 21 8.18 7.67 2.52
N PHE A 22 8.33 6.99 1.37
CA PHE A 22 9.62 6.48 0.90
C PHE A 22 10.30 7.37 -0.15
N LYS A 23 9.59 8.32 -0.77
CA LYS A 23 10.16 9.24 -1.77
C LYS A 23 10.19 10.67 -1.24
N LYS A 24 11.28 11.39 -1.52
CA LYS A 24 11.32 12.85 -1.32
C LYS A 24 10.25 13.52 -2.19
N LYS A 25 9.46 14.41 -1.59
CA LYS A 25 8.52 15.29 -2.31
C LYS A 25 9.22 15.96 -3.50
N GLY A 26 8.58 15.89 -4.68
CA GLY A 26 9.08 16.49 -5.92
C GLY A 26 9.97 15.59 -6.77
N CYS A 27 10.16 14.31 -6.40
CA CYS A 27 10.90 13.36 -7.23
C CYS A 27 9.98 12.68 -8.26
N ASN A 28 10.47 12.44 -9.49
CA ASN A 28 9.71 11.72 -10.50
C ASN A 28 9.43 10.29 -10.03
N VAL A 29 8.15 9.95 -9.95
CA VAL A 29 7.69 8.60 -9.59
C VAL A 29 7.80 7.70 -10.82
N SER A 30 8.77 6.79 -10.81
CA SER A 30 8.90 5.78 -11.85
C SER A 30 7.86 4.67 -11.68
N ARG A 31 7.67 3.85 -12.72
CA ARG A 31 6.77 2.69 -12.66
C ARG A 31 7.19 1.69 -11.58
N SER A 32 8.49 1.41 -11.48
CA SER A 32 9.06 0.52 -10.46
C SER A 32 8.81 1.02 -9.04
N ASP A 33 8.77 2.35 -8.83
CA ASP A 33 8.44 2.91 -7.51
C ASP A 33 6.99 2.63 -7.10
N ARG A 34 6.06 2.69 -8.07
CA ARG A 34 4.65 2.35 -7.82
C ARG A 34 4.47 0.87 -7.50
N GLU A 35 5.18 0.01 -8.22
CA GLU A 35 5.16 -1.44 -7.98
C GLU A 35 5.74 -1.77 -6.60
N ALA A 36 6.85 -1.13 -6.22
CA ALA A 36 7.42 -1.28 -4.88
C ALA A 36 6.46 -0.78 -3.79
N ALA A 37 5.85 0.39 -3.96
CA ALA A 37 4.86 0.92 -3.03
C ALA A 37 3.65 0.00 -2.88
N GLU A 38 3.19 -0.63 -3.96
CA GLU A 38 2.11 -1.62 -3.92
C GLU A 38 2.52 -2.88 -3.13
N CYS A 39 3.71 -3.43 -3.40
CA CYS A 39 4.23 -4.58 -2.64
C CYS A 39 4.36 -4.28 -1.14
N ILE A 40 4.88 -3.09 -0.81
CA ILE A 40 5.02 -2.64 0.58
C ILE A 40 3.65 -2.44 1.21
N ALA A 41 2.72 -1.75 0.56
CA ALA A 41 1.37 -1.54 1.05
C ALA A 41 0.64 -2.85 1.34
N ALA A 42 0.77 -3.85 0.46
CA ALA A 42 0.20 -5.17 0.65
C ALA A 42 0.80 -5.88 1.87
N ARG A 43 2.13 -5.92 1.98
CA ARG A 43 2.81 -6.56 3.11
C ARG A 43 2.57 -5.84 4.44
N SER A 44 2.57 -4.50 4.44
CA SER A 44 2.26 -3.70 5.62
C SER A 44 0.87 -4.03 6.16
N ARG A 45 -0.14 -4.20 5.30
CA ARG A 45 -1.50 -4.59 5.73
C ARG A 45 -1.53 -5.96 6.39
N GLU A 46 -0.77 -6.92 5.90
CA GLU A 46 -0.63 -8.24 6.51
C GLU A 46 0.07 -8.17 7.86
N VAL A 47 1.13 -7.37 7.97
CA VAL A 47 1.86 -7.15 9.22
C VAL A 47 0.98 -6.43 10.23
N TYR A 48 0.28 -5.36 9.86
CA TYR A 48 -0.69 -4.70 10.72
C TYR A 48 -1.80 -5.64 11.21
N LYS A 49 -2.32 -6.52 10.33
CA LYS A 49 -3.31 -7.53 10.73
C LYS A 49 -2.75 -8.56 11.70
N LYS A 50 -1.47 -8.94 11.54
CA LYS A 50 -0.76 -9.85 12.46
C LYS A 50 -0.45 -9.17 13.80
N LEU A 51 0.04 -7.93 13.78
CA LEU A 51 0.29 -7.11 14.97
C LEU A 51 -1.00 -6.90 15.76
N LYS A 52 -2.09 -6.51 15.10
CA LYS A 52 -3.41 -6.36 15.77
C LYS A 52 -3.90 -7.66 16.40
N LYS A 53 -3.62 -8.82 15.79
CA LYS A 53 -3.90 -10.14 16.39
C LYS A 53 -3.01 -10.46 17.60
N MET A 54 -1.79 -9.93 17.65
CA MET A 54 -0.84 -10.14 18.75
C MET A 54 -1.04 -9.14 19.89
N GLU A 55 -1.48 -7.91 19.60
CA GLU A 55 -1.74 -6.83 20.58
C GLU A 55 -2.98 -7.06 21.44
N GLY A 56 -3.79 -8.07 21.14
CA GLY A 56 -4.81 -8.54 22.09
C GLY A 56 -6.02 -7.63 22.26
N GLU A 57 -6.64 -7.16 21.17
CA GLU A 57 -8.11 -7.01 21.17
C GLU A 57 -8.68 -8.42 20.89
N ILE A 58 -9.36 -9.09 21.84
CA ILE A 58 -10.67 -8.78 22.47
C ILE A 58 -11.79 -8.83 21.42
#